data_AF-A0A970A4R1-F1
#
_entry.id   AF-A0A970A4R1-F1
#
_cell.length_a   1.000
_cell.length_b   1.000
_cell.length_c   1.000
_cell.angle_alpha   90.00
_cell.angle_beta   90.00
_cell.angle_gamma   90.00
#
_symmetry.space_group_name_H-M   'P 1'
#
loop_
_entity.id
_entity.type
_entity.pdbx_description
1 polymer ?
#
loop_
_entity_poly.entity_id
_entity_poly.type
_entity_poly.pdbx_seq_one_letter_code
_entity_poly.pdbx_strand_id
1 'polypeptide(L)'
;MKGLTHFVSGIAVASFFPQAVHMAVQEKSFILALGGIFGILPDTLDFKFARYFFKPEFEVRPDPNNLDAKKIAEGVAEAVKKAAEDGKSTLQLHTMQLGANRWRSYSLAFEKETSEIVVEIGPEIDTGQLPFLGTEVKDPQKAVARVKVDCEFQQDFDKKSTIGIMTGPAFEFAKTEDGKVEIIFLPWHRTWSHSFTLGILTAFIAGIIAYFTVGEGPNPDLYTLPRWMMYPLIILFGSAIHIIEDSTGFMGNNLFYPFTKKRTKGLGFMSASDAVPNFFFVYTSILCIIFNLDRFHPGQILETRAISNPWFYWIVFWALPSVVMFYLYFKGQGTKSKKKNKPDFDSPKMEHEPDVSVI
;
A
#
# COMPACT_ATOMS: atom_id res chain seq x y z
N MET A 1 2.39 1.74 0.67
CA MET A 1 2.83 2.38 -0.61
C MET A 1 2.54 1.39 -1.74
N LYS A 2 3.05 1.56 -2.97
CA LYS A 2 2.97 0.47 -3.97
C LYS A 2 3.99 -0.63 -3.66
N GLY A 3 3.70 -1.87 -4.03
CA GLY A 3 4.57 -3.03 -3.76
C GLY A 3 5.99 -2.91 -4.30
N LEU A 4 6.18 -2.27 -5.48
CA LEU A 4 7.53 -2.01 -6.02
C LEU A 4 8.36 -1.14 -5.06
N THR A 5 7.74 -0.15 -4.42
CA THR A 5 8.42 0.72 -3.45
C THR A 5 8.97 -0.10 -2.29
N HIS A 6 8.11 -0.94 -1.70
CA HIS A 6 8.49 -1.81 -0.60
C HIS A 6 9.61 -2.80 -0.98
N PHE A 7 9.53 -3.38 -2.18
CA PHE A 7 10.57 -4.27 -2.71
C PHE A 7 11.93 -3.56 -2.84
N VAL A 8 11.97 -2.41 -3.50
CA VAL A 8 13.23 -1.69 -3.73
C VAL A 8 13.81 -1.14 -2.42
N SER A 9 12.97 -0.68 -1.50
CA SER A 9 13.40 -0.26 -0.16
C SER A 9 13.97 -1.41 0.66
N GLY A 10 13.40 -2.62 0.55
CA GLY A 10 13.98 -3.82 1.15
C GLY A 10 15.39 -4.13 0.64
N ILE A 11 15.62 -4.00 -0.67
CA ILE A 11 16.97 -4.13 -1.26
C ILE A 11 17.91 -3.04 -0.76
N ALA A 12 17.42 -1.80 -0.67
CA ALA A 12 18.22 -0.67 -0.18
C ALA A 12 18.67 -0.90 1.25
N VAL A 13 17.77 -1.34 2.14
CA VAL A 13 18.11 -1.71 3.51
C VAL A 13 19.14 -2.83 3.56
N ALA A 14 19.00 -3.86 2.74
CA ALA A 14 19.98 -4.94 2.64
C ALA A 14 21.38 -4.43 2.21
N SER A 15 21.44 -3.44 1.32
CA SER A 15 22.70 -2.87 0.85
C SER A 15 23.49 -2.12 1.94
N PHE A 16 22.85 -1.71 3.04
CA PHE A 16 23.57 -1.07 4.17
C PHE A 16 24.42 -2.05 4.97
N PHE A 17 24.30 -3.36 4.74
CA PHE A 17 25.12 -4.38 5.36
C PHE A 17 26.33 -4.69 4.45
N PRO A 18 27.56 -4.29 4.82
CA PRO A 18 28.75 -4.51 3.98
C PRO A 18 28.93 -5.99 3.62
N GLN A 19 28.73 -6.87 4.60
CA GLN A 19 28.83 -8.32 4.42
C GLN A 19 27.81 -8.86 3.41
N ALA A 20 26.59 -8.29 3.34
CA ALA A 20 25.60 -8.67 2.35
C ALA A 20 25.99 -8.24 0.93
N VAL A 21 26.63 -7.08 0.79
CA VAL A 21 27.18 -6.63 -0.50
C VAL A 21 28.35 -7.52 -0.93
N HIS A 22 29.27 -7.86 -0.02
CA HIS A 22 30.36 -8.81 -0.30
C HIS A 22 29.83 -10.19 -0.73
N MET A 23 28.84 -10.73 -0.03
CA MET A 23 28.14 -11.96 -0.42
C MET A 23 27.56 -11.87 -1.84
N ALA A 24 26.94 -10.75 -2.20
CA ALA A 24 26.37 -10.57 -3.53
C ALA A 24 27.45 -10.51 -4.62
N VAL A 25 28.55 -9.80 -4.37
CA VAL A 25 29.61 -9.56 -5.37
C VAL A 25 30.55 -10.76 -5.51
N GLN A 26 31.09 -11.27 -4.41
CA GLN A 26 32.14 -12.30 -4.44
C GLN A 26 31.59 -13.72 -4.46
N GLU A 27 30.40 -13.93 -3.89
CA GLU A 27 29.80 -15.26 -3.77
C GLU A 27 28.57 -15.44 -4.66
N LYS A 28 28.21 -14.41 -5.44
CA LYS A 28 27.03 -14.40 -6.32
C LYS A 28 25.74 -14.72 -5.56
N SER A 29 25.68 -14.34 -4.28
CA SER A 29 24.53 -14.58 -3.41
C SER A 29 23.36 -13.67 -3.77
N PHE A 30 22.14 -14.19 -3.68
CA PHE A 30 20.89 -13.43 -3.81
C PHE A 30 20.48 -12.71 -2.52
N ILE A 31 21.39 -12.53 -1.56
CA ILE A 31 21.04 -11.97 -0.24
C ILE A 31 20.46 -10.55 -0.29
N LEU A 32 20.85 -9.72 -1.27
CA LEU A 32 20.23 -8.40 -1.44
C LEU A 32 18.78 -8.53 -1.93
N ALA A 33 18.50 -9.48 -2.83
CA ALA A 33 17.15 -9.77 -3.29
C ALA A 33 16.27 -10.35 -2.17
N LEU A 34 16.86 -11.08 -1.20
CA LEU A 34 16.16 -11.53 0.00
C LEU A 34 15.55 -10.34 0.77
N GLY A 35 16.31 -9.25 0.91
CA GLY A 35 15.79 -8.01 1.51
C GLY A 35 14.57 -7.48 0.76
N GLY A 36 14.61 -7.47 -0.56
CA GLY A 36 13.46 -7.08 -1.39
C GLY A 36 12.25 -8.00 -1.25
N ILE A 37 12.47 -9.33 -1.25
CA ILE A 37 11.41 -10.33 -1.06
C ILE A 37 10.69 -10.08 0.27
N PHE A 38 11.43 -9.90 1.36
CA PHE A 38 10.84 -9.64 2.68
C PHE A 38 10.30 -8.21 2.82
N GLY A 39 10.74 -7.28 1.97
CA GLY A 39 10.14 -5.97 1.80
C GLY A 39 8.73 -6.04 1.19
N ILE A 40 8.48 -6.89 0.19
CA ILE A 40 7.14 -7.02 -0.43
C ILE A 40 6.29 -8.15 0.20
N LEU A 41 6.86 -8.98 1.06
CA LEU A 41 6.19 -10.16 1.61
C LEU A 41 4.89 -9.83 2.37
N PRO A 42 4.79 -8.79 3.21
CA PRO A 42 3.55 -8.50 3.93
C PRO A 42 2.34 -8.27 2.99
N ASP A 43 2.51 -7.44 1.96
CA ASP A 43 1.51 -7.24 0.91
C ASP A 43 1.20 -8.57 0.20
N THR A 44 2.24 -9.33 -0.15
CA THR A 44 2.06 -10.61 -0.84
C THR A 44 1.22 -11.57 -0.01
N LEU A 45 1.45 -11.65 1.30
CA LEU A 45 0.66 -12.49 2.21
C LEU A 45 -0.80 -12.03 2.26
N ASP A 46 -1.06 -10.73 2.28
CA ASP A 46 -2.42 -10.23 2.34
C ASP A 46 -3.18 -10.47 1.04
N PHE A 47 -2.60 -10.05 -0.10
CA PHE A 47 -3.25 -10.10 -1.40
C PHE A 47 -3.24 -11.49 -2.04
N LYS A 48 -2.37 -12.41 -1.62
CA LYS A 48 -2.35 -13.79 -2.15
C LYS A 48 -2.91 -14.83 -1.17
N PHE A 49 -3.03 -14.51 0.12
CA PHE A 49 -3.57 -15.43 1.11
C PHE A 49 -4.68 -14.81 1.95
N ALA A 50 -4.41 -13.75 2.74
CA ALA A 50 -5.36 -13.26 3.75
C ALA A 50 -6.72 -12.86 3.16
N ARG A 51 -6.74 -12.24 1.97
CA ARG A 51 -7.99 -11.86 1.28
C ARG A 51 -8.94 -13.04 1.07
N TYR A 52 -8.43 -14.25 0.84
CA TYR A 52 -9.25 -15.43 0.55
C TYR A 52 -9.84 -16.07 1.81
N PHE A 53 -9.33 -15.70 2.99
CA PHE A 53 -9.89 -16.10 4.28
C PHE A 53 -10.92 -15.11 4.79
N PHE A 54 -11.06 -13.93 4.15
CA PHE A 54 -12.09 -12.97 4.49
C PHE A 54 -13.46 -13.46 4.02
N LYS A 55 -14.41 -13.52 4.95
CA LYS A 55 -15.80 -13.92 4.69
C LYS A 55 -16.71 -12.73 4.96
N PRO A 56 -17.23 -12.08 3.91
CA PRO A 56 -18.19 -10.99 4.08
C PRO A 56 -19.55 -11.53 4.53
N GLU A 57 -20.24 -10.78 5.39
CA GLU A 57 -21.65 -11.04 5.75
C GLU A 57 -22.58 -10.53 4.66
N PHE A 58 -22.25 -9.37 4.08
CA PHE A 58 -22.98 -8.74 2.99
C PHE A 58 -22.16 -8.74 1.70
N GLU A 59 -22.81 -8.98 0.57
CA GLU A 59 -22.20 -8.84 -0.75
C GLU A 59 -23.06 -7.95 -1.63
N VAL A 60 -22.48 -6.87 -2.16
CA VAL A 60 -23.14 -6.02 -3.15
C VAL A 60 -22.59 -6.38 -4.52
N ARG A 61 -23.45 -6.97 -5.35
CA ARG A 61 -23.16 -7.37 -6.72
C ARG A 61 -24.05 -6.55 -7.67
N PRO A 62 -23.54 -5.42 -8.20
CA PRO A 62 -24.32 -4.60 -9.12
C PRO A 62 -24.66 -5.38 -10.40
N ASP A 63 -25.89 -5.26 -10.88
CA ASP A 63 -26.34 -5.88 -12.14
C ASP A 63 -25.95 -4.98 -13.33
N PRO A 64 -25.07 -5.44 -14.25
CA PRO A 64 -24.68 -4.66 -15.42
C PRO A 64 -25.85 -4.30 -16.36
N ASN A 65 -26.93 -5.10 -16.37
CA ASN A 65 -28.09 -4.87 -17.24
C ASN A 65 -29.15 -3.99 -16.59
N ASN A 66 -29.11 -3.84 -15.26
CA ASN A 66 -30.05 -3.04 -14.48
C ASN A 66 -29.30 -2.18 -13.46
N LEU A 67 -28.41 -1.34 -13.98
CA LEU A 67 -27.59 -0.42 -13.21
C LEU A 67 -28.46 0.58 -12.43
N ASP A 68 -28.27 0.58 -11.11
CA ASP A 68 -28.98 1.45 -10.19
C ASP A 68 -28.09 1.75 -8.97
N ALA A 69 -27.61 2.99 -8.87
CA ALA A 69 -26.79 3.45 -7.75
C ALA A 69 -27.51 3.28 -6.41
N LYS A 70 -28.85 3.37 -6.40
CA LYS A 70 -29.65 3.29 -5.18
C LYS A 70 -29.57 1.91 -4.54
N LYS A 71 -29.63 0.84 -5.34
CA LYS A 71 -29.49 -0.53 -4.84
C LYS A 71 -28.12 -0.79 -4.20
N ILE A 72 -27.07 -0.21 -4.78
CA ILE A 72 -25.72 -0.30 -4.23
C ILE A 72 -25.66 0.45 -2.89
N ALA A 73 -26.16 1.69 -2.85
CA ALA A 73 -26.16 2.50 -1.64
C ALA A 73 -27.01 1.89 -0.52
N GLU A 74 -28.19 1.33 -0.84
CA GLU A 74 -29.06 0.61 0.11
C GLU A 74 -28.37 -0.63 0.68
N GLY A 75 -27.68 -1.43 -0.14
CA GLY A 75 -26.93 -2.59 0.35
C GLY A 75 -25.77 -2.22 1.28
N VAL A 76 -25.08 -1.10 1.01
CA VAL A 76 -24.08 -0.57 1.94
C VAL A 76 -24.74 -0.06 3.23
N ALA A 77 -25.87 0.64 3.12
CA ALA A 77 -26.61 1.17 4.26
C ALA A 77 -27.13 0.07 5.18
N GLU A 78 -27.56 -1.07 4.63
CA GLU A 78 -27.97 -2.24 5.40
C GLU A 78 -26.81 -2.79 6.23
N ALA A 79 -25.63 -2.94 5.64
CA ALA A 79 -24.44 -3.38 6.36
C ALA A 79 -24.06 -2.39 7.49
N VAL A 80 -24.10 -1.09 7.21
CA VAL A 80 -23.83 -0.04 8.22
C VAL A 80 -24.85 -0.08 9.36
N LYS A 81 -26.14 -0.19 9.04
CA LYS A 81 -27.22 -0.28 10.03
C LYS A 81 -27.04 -1.50 10.92
N LYS A 82 -26.71 -2.66 10.32
CA LYS A 82 -26.39 -3.89 11.05
C LYS A 82 -25.24 -3.68 12.04
N ALA A 83 -24.16 -3.01 11.62
CA ALA A 83 -23.05 -2.70 12.54
C ALA A 83 -23.45 -1.73 13.67
N ALA A 84 -24.34 -0.77 13.41
CA ALA A 84 -24.83 0.14 14.45
C ALA A 84 -25.68 -0.58 15.50
N GLU A 85 -26.46 -1.59 15.09
CA GLU A 85 -27.33 -2.40 15.95
C GLU A 85 -26.55 -3.49 16.70
N ASP A 86 -25.78 -4.31 15.98
CA ASP A 86 -25.12 -5.53 16.49
C ASP A 86 -23.66 -5.31 16.90
N GLY A 87 -23.10 -4.14 16.59
CA GLY A 87 -21.74 -3.74 16.94
C GLY A 87 -20.70 -3.99 15.84
N LYS A 88 -20.95 -4.87 14.86
CA LYS A 88 -20.05 -5.13 13.74
C LYS A 88 -20.76 -5.73 12.53
N SER A 89 -20.30 -5.42 11.32
CA SER A 89 -20.66 -6.11 10.08
C SER A 89 -19.52 -6.07 9.06
N THR A 90 -19.58 -6.91 8.02
CA THR A 90 -18.60 -6.95 6.94
C THR A 90 -19.28 -6.97 5.57
N LEU A 91 -18.68 -6.25 4.61
CA LEU A 91 -19.25 -6.05 3.28
C LEU A 91 -18.18 -6.26 2.20
N GLN A 92 -18.52 -6.99 1.14
CA GLN A 92 -17.75 -7.03 -0.11
C GLN A 92 -18.49 -6.28 -1.21
N LEU A 93 -17.81 -5.33 -1.84
CA LEU A 93 -18.29 -4.65 -3.04
C LEU A 93 -17.69 -5.30 -4.27
N HIS A 94 -18.54 -5.83 -5.14
CA HIS A 94 -18.10 -6.45 -6.38
C HIS A 94 -18.05 -5.47 -7.54
N THR A 95 -17.09 -5.67 -8.43
CA THR A 95 -16.95 -4.93 -9.68
C THR A 95 -17.83 -5.51 -10.78
N MET A 96 -18.04 -4.74 -11.84
CA MET A 96 -18.83 -5.15 -12.99
C MET A 96 -17.93 -5.38 -14.21
N GLN A 97 -17.60 -6.63 -14.50
CA GLN A 97 -16.89 -6.98 -15.72
C GLN A 97 -17.86 -7.03 -16.90
N LEU A 98 -17.65 -6.17 -17.89
CA LEU A 98 -18.45 -6.11 -19.12
C LEU A 98 -17.80 -6.86 -20.29
N GLY A 99 -16.50 -7.13 -20.18
CA GLY A 99 -15.72 -7.87 -21.16
C GLY A 99 -14.29 -8.11 -20.68
N ALA A 100 -13.43 -8.64 -21.56
CA ALA A 100 -12.05 -9.00 -21.20
C ALA A 100 -11.22 -7.81 -20.69
N ASN A 101 -11.40 -6.63 -21.30
CA ASN A 101 -10.71 -5.39 -20.93
C ASN A 101 -11.70 -4.23 -20.74
N ARG A 102 -12.91 -4.53 -20.25
CA ARG A 102 -13.98 -3.54 -20.13
C ARG A 102 -14.74 -3.76 -18.83
N TRP A 103 -14.84 -2.71 -18.04
CA TRP A 103 -15.47 -2.73 -16.72
C TRP A 103 -16.36 -1.53 -16.54
N ARG A 104 -17.42 -1.63 -15.73
CA ARG A 104 -18.19 -0.46 -15.28
C ARG A 104 -17.65 0.00 -13.94
N SER A 105 -17.21 1.26 -13.88
CA SER A 105 -16.80 1.87 -12.61
C SER A 105 -18.00 2.42 -11.83
N TYR A 106 -17.90 2.42 -10.52
CA TYR A 106 -18.75 3.18 -9.62
C TYR A 106 -17.91 3.62 -8.44
N SER A 107 -18.42 4.52 -7.62
CA SER A 107 -17.68 5.07 -6.51
C SER A 107 -18.57 5.24 -5.29
N LEU A 108 -17.97 5.01 -4.13
CA LEU A 108 -18.62 5.05 -2.82
C LEU A 108 -17.96 6.12 -1.95
N ALA A 109 -18.77 6.97 -1.32
CA ALA A 109 -18.35 7.90 -0.28
C ALA A 109 -19.28 7.79 0.93
N PHE A 110 -18.73 8.05 2.11
CA PHE A 110 -19.48 8.22 3.34
C PHE A 110 -19.35 9.69 3.74
N GLU A 111 -20.46 10.42 3.69
CA GLU A 111 -20.50 11.83 4.02
C GLU A 111 -20.77 12.00 5.52
N LYS A 112 -19.82 12.59 6.23
CA LYS A 112 -19.85 12.62 7.70
C LYS A 112 -20.83 13.66 8.23
N GLU A 113 -20.94 14.79 7.54
CA GLU A 113 -21.75 15.94 7.92
C GLU A 113 -23.25 15.65 7.76
N THR A 114 -23.62 14.83 6.78
CA THR A 114 -25.03 14.51 6.47
C THR A 114 -25.44 13.10 6.92
N SER A 115 -24.49 12.26 7.35
CA SER A 115 -24.69 10.82 7.59
C SER A 115 -25.29 10.13 6.36
N GLU A 116 -24.74 10.43 5.18
CA GLU A 116 -25.21 9.87 3.92
C GLU A 116 -24.17 8.95 3.28
N ILE A 117 -24.64 7.84 2.75
CA ILE A 117 -23.88 6.99 1.86
C ILE A 117 -24.17 7.45 0.43
N VAL A 118 -23.12 7.85 -0.28
CA VAL A 118 -23.21 8.38 -1.64
C VAL A 118 -22.58 7.40 -2.60
N VAL A 119 -23.38 6.94 -3.56
CA VAL A 119 -22.91 6.11 -4.67
C VAL A 119 -23.08 6.85 -5.98
N GLU A 120 -22.06 6.80 -6.81
CA GLU A 120 -22.07 7.36 -8.17
C GLU A 120 -21.54 6.33 -9.16
N ILE A 121 -22.32 6.02 -10.18
CA ILE A 121 -21.90 5.18 -11.30
C ILE A 121 -21.06 6.01 -12.26
N GLY A 122 -19.83 5.55 -12.49
CA GLY A 122 -18.89 6.18 -13.39
C GLY A 122 -19.00 5.67 -14.83
N PRO A 123 -18.09 6.15 -15.70
CA PRO A 123 -17.95 5.62 -17.05
C PRO A 123 -17.48 4.16 -17.01
N GLU A 124 -17.55 3.52 -18.17
CA GLU A 124 -16.82 2.28 -18.37
C GLU A 124 -15.33 2.59 -18.46
N ILE A 125 -14.52 1.66 -17.97
CA ILE A 125 -13.07 1.77 -17.94
C ILE A 125 -12.43 0.53 -18.53
N ASP A 126 -11.21 0.67 -19.01
CA ASP A 126 -10.34 -0.47 -19.30
C ASP A 126 -9.66 -1.01 -18.03
N THR A 127 -8.86 -2.07 -18.15
CA THR A 127 -8.10 -2.63 -17.02
C THR A 127 -7.02 -1.67 -16.50
N GLY A 128 -6.56 -0.74 -17.35
CA GLY A 128 -5.70 0.38 -16.97
C GLY A 128 -6.44 1.52 -16.27
N GLN A 129 -7.75 1.36 -16.05
CA GLN A 129 -8.66 2.34 -15.43
C GLN A 129 -8.83 3.63 -16.24
N LEU A 130 -8.58 3.58 -17.56
CA LEU A 130 -8.84 4.68 -18.46
C LEU A 130 -10.33 4.69 -18.87
N PRO A 131 -11.02 5.84 -18.76
CA PRO A 131 -12.43 5.91 -19.09
C PRO A 131 -12.69 5.88 -20.59
N PHE A 132 -13.70 5.11 -20.99
CA PHE A 132 -14.31 5.18 -22.32
C PHE A 132 -15.30 6.34 -22.35
N LEU A 133 -14.94 7.43 -23.03
CA LEU A 133 -15.78 8.62 -23.15
C LEU A 133 -17.14 8.30 -23.77
N GLY A 134 -18.20 8.92 -23.24
CA GLY A 134 -19.57 8.76 -23.76
C GLY A 134 -20.30 7.52 -23.23
N THR A 135 -19.70 6.77 -22.31
CA THR A 135 -20.30 5.59 -21.67
C THR A 135 -20.95 5.90 -20.32
N GLU A 136 -20.94 7.16 -19.89
CA GLU A 136 -21.56 7.62 -18.65
C GLU A 136 -23.06 7.31 -18.60
N VAL A 137 -23.58 7.02 -17.41
CA VAL A 137 -25.02 6.79 -17.23
C VAL A 137 -25.75 8.11 -17.41
N LYS A 138 -26.60 8.18 -18.43
CA LYS A 138 -27.32 9.42 -18.79
C LYS A 138 -28.47 9.75 -17.85
N ASP A 139 -29.04 8.76 -17.19
CA ASP A 139 -30.15 8.93 -16.24
C ASP A 139 -29.60 9.33 -14.86
N PRO A 140 -29.79 10.58 -14.40
CA PRO A 140 -29.25 11.05 -13.13
C PRO A 140 -29.77 10.28 -11.92
N GLN A 141 -31.00 9.76 -11.99
CA GLN A 141 -31.62 9.03 -10.88
C GLN A 141 -31.00 7.65 -10.68
N LYS A 142 -30.48 7.06 -11.76
CA LYS A 142 -29.75 5.79 -11.72
C LYS A 142 -28.26 5.98 -11.52
N ALA A 143 -27.72 7.12 -11.97
CA ALA A 143 -26.30 7.44 -11.90
C ALA A 143 -25.84 7.77 -10.49
N VAL A 144 -26.66 8.49 -9.70
CA VAL A 144 -26.29 8.96 -8.36
C VAL A 144 -27.37 8.63 -7.36
N ALA A 145 -26.98 8.07 -6.22
CA ALA A 145 -27.86 7.85 -5.10
C ALA A 145 -27.23 8.33 -3.79
N ARG A 146 -28.09 8.85 -2.92
CA ARG A 146 -27.75 9.22 -1.54
C ARG A 146 -28.71 8.53 -0.60
N VAL A 147 -28.19 7.76 0.34
CA VAL A 147 -28.98 7.04 1.33
C VAL A 147 -28.54 7.51 2.71
N LYS A 148 -29.47 8.10 3.45
CA LYS A 148 -29.23 8.55 4.82
C LYS A 148 -29.26 7.37 5.79
N VAL A 149 -28.35 7.37 6.75
CA VAL A 149 -28.32 6.41 7.86
C VAL A 149 -28.39 7.13 9.20
N ASP A 150 -28.94 6.46 10.21
CA ASP A 150 -29.13 7.01 11.55
C ASP A 150 -27.90 6.76 12.45
N CYS A 151 -26.70 6.97 11.93
CA CYS A 151 -25.46 6.87 12.69
C CYS A 151 -24.39 7.86 12.19
N GLU A 152 -23.47 8.23 13.08
CA GLU A 152 -22.29 9.02 12.71
C GLU A 152 -21.16 8.12 12.21
N PHE A 153 -20.43 8.60 11.21
CA PHE A 153 -19.27 7.92 10.67
C PHE A 153 -17.96 8.36 11.34
N GLN A 154 -17.08 7.39 11.57
CA GLN A 154 -15.66 7.60 11.82
C GLN A 154 -14.88 6.98 10.66
N GLN A 155 -14.18 7.82 9.90
CA GLN A 155 -13.41 7.42 8.73
C GLN A 155 -12.01 8.02 8.80
N ASP A 156 -10.98 7.20 8.56
CA ASP A 156 -9.57 7.62 8.60
C ASP A 156 -8.98 7.91 7.21
N PHE A 157 -9.75 7.65 6.15
CA PHE A 157 -9.40 7.97 4.78
C PHE A 157 -10.28 9.13 4.30
N ASP A 158 -9.71 10.07 3.55
CA ASP A 158 -10.40 11.33 3.21
C ASP A 158 -11.01 11.29 1.79
N LYS A 159 -11.06 10.12 1.15
CA LYS A 159 -11.39 9.99 -0.28
C LYS A 159 -12.49 8.98 -0.56
N LYS A 160 -13.25 9.30 -1.61
CA LYS A 160 -14.18 8.41 -2.28
C LYS A 160 -13.44 7.15 -2.76
N SER A 161 -13.98 5.98 -2.44
CA SER A 161 -13.48 4.71 -2.95
C SER A 161 -14.03 4.48 -4.35
N THR A 162 -13.17 4.37 -5.36
CA THR A 162 -13.58 4.02 -6.73
C THR A 162 -13.45 2.51 -6.93
N ILE A 163 -14.55 1.87 -7.29
CA ILE A 163 -14.65 0.44 -7.57
C ILE A 163 -14.78 0.28 -9.07
N GLY A 164 -13.77 -0.34 -9.69
CA GLY A 164 -13.69 -0.37 -11.15
C GLY A 164 -13.13 -1.65 -11.76
N ILE A 165 -12.22 -2.36 -11.10
CA ILE A 165 -11.55 -3.52 -11.68
C ILE A 165 -11.33 -4.64 -10.64
N MET A 166 -11.08 -5.86 -11.11
CA MET A 166 -10.75 -7.04 -10.31
C MET A 166 -11.92 -7.57 -9.47
N THR A 167 -11.77 -7.68 -8.14
CA THR A 167 -12.81 -8.23 -7.24
C THR A 167 -13.58 -7.12 -6.51
N GLY A 168 -13.03 -5.91 -6.49
CA GLY A 168 -13.50 -4.80 -5.68
C GLY A 168 -13.11 -4.90 -4.20
N PRO A 169 -13.29 -3.82 -3.42
CA PRO A 169 -12.84 -3.74 -2.04
C PRO A 169 -13.79 -4.40 -1.04
N ALA A 170 -13.23 -4.75 0.11
CA ALA A 170 -13.94 -5.18 1.31
C ALA A 170 -13.96 -4.06 2.36
N PHE A 171 -15.04 -3.97 3.11
CA PHE A 171 -15.21 -3.07 4.25
C PHE A 171 -15.61 -3.85 5.49
N GLU A 172 -15.16 -3.39 6.64
CA GLU A 172 -15.70 -3.75 7.95
C GLU A 172 -16.26 -2.48 8.59
N PHE A 173 -17.46 -2.60 9.15
CA PHE A 173 -18.09 -1.54 9.91
C PHE A 173 -18.11 -1.98 11.38
N ALA A 174 -17.54 -1.17 12.26
CA ALA A 174 -17.43 -1.49 13.68
C ALA A 174 -17.96 -0.35 14.55
N LYS A 175 -18.84 -0.66 15.50
CA LYS A 175 -19.34 0.32 16.45
C LYS A 175 -18.25 0.67 17.45
N THR A 176 -17.97 1.95 17.57
CA THR A 176 -17.03 2.53 18.53
C THR A 176 -17.67 2.70 19.90
N GLU A 177 -16.86 2.88 20.93
CA GLU A 177 -17.33 3.15 22.31
C GLU A 177 -18.17 4.43 22.38
N ASP A 178 -17.87 5.42 21.52
CA ASP A 178 -18.60 6.69 21.40
C ASP A 178 -19.92 6.56 20.62
N GLY A 179 -20.31 5.35 20.21
CA GLY A 179 -21.55 5.07 19.48
C GLY A 179 -21.49 5.35 17.97
N LYS A 180 -20.35 5.79 17.44
CA LYS A 180 -20.13 6.00 15.99
C LYS A 180 -19.80 4.69 15.28
N VAL A 181 -20.01 4.63 13.97
CA VAL A 181 -19.58 3.51 13.14
C VAL A 181 -18.24 3.84 12.50
N GLU A 182 -17.19 3.12 12.90
CA GLU A 182 -15.88 3.16 12.27
C GLU A 182 -15.90 2.35 10.97
N ILE A 183 -15.44 2.99 9.88
CA ILE A 183 -15.36 2.39 8.56
C ILE A 183 -13.93 1.92 8.32
N ILE A 184 -13.73 0.61 8.29
CA ILE A 184 -12.42 -0.03 8.14
C ILE A 184 -12.29 -0.53 6.70
N PHE A 185 -11.45 0.13 5.92
CA PHE A 185 -11.11 -0.28 4.56
C PHE A 185 -10.16 -1.49 4.56
N LEU A 186 -10.46 -2.49 3.71
CA LEU A 186 -9.73 -3.75 3.56
C LEU A 186 -9.39 -4.40 4.91
N PRO A 187 -10.39 -4.88 5.68
CA PRO A 187 -10.21 -5.35 7.07
C PRO A 187 -9.18 -6.48 7.24
N TRP A 188 -8.94 -7.29 6.21
CA TRP A 188 -7.93 -8.34 6.20
C TRP A 188 -6.50 -7.83 5.99
N HIS A 189 -6.33 -6.68 5.33
CA HIS A 189 -5.02 -6.11 4.98
C HIS A 189 -4.37 -5.41 6.20
N ARG A 190 -3.04 -5.35 6.30
CA ARG A 190 -2.30 -4.64 7.36
C ARG A 190 -2.62 -5.07 8.79
N THR A 191 -2.94 -6.36 8.94
CA THR A 191 -3.23 -6.97 10.23
C THR A 191 -1.99 -7.73 10.73
N TRP A 192 -2.02 -9.05 10.71
CA TRP A 192 -0.96 -9.90 11.26
C TRP A 192 0.33 -9.89 10.41
N SER A 193 0.18 -9.79 9.09
CA SER A 193 1.26 -9.77 8.11
C SER A 193 2.14 -8.51 8.19
N HIS A 194 1.56 -7.38 8.62
CA HIS A 194 2.21 -6.08 8.73
C HIS A 194 2.59 -5.76 10.19
N SER A 195 3.11 -6.76 10.89
CA SER A 195 3.53 -6.64 12.29
C SER A 195 5.03 -6.92 12.44
N PHE A 196 5.68 -6.19 13.34
CA PHE A 196 7.09 -6.46 13.67
C PHE A 196 7.25 -7.85 14.28
N THR A 197 6.23 -8.34 14.99
CA THR A 197 6.22 -9.69 15.54
C THR A 197 6.40 -10.76 14.47
N LEU A 198 5.71 -10.64 13.33
CA LEU A 198 5.88 -11.60 12.23
C LEU A 198 7.27 -11.49 11.60
N GLY A 199 7.78 -10.27 11.40
CA GLY A 199 9.14 -10.04 10.91
C GLY A 199 10.20 -10.67 11.83
N ILE A 200 10.06 -10.51 13.14
CA ILE A 200 10.94 -11.13 14.15
C ILE A 200 10.82 -12.64 14.14
N LEU A 201 9.61 -13.19 14.10
CA LEU A 201 9.39 -14.64 14.10
C LEU A 201 9.98 -15.30 12.84
N THR A 202 9.74 -14.71 11.68
CA THR A 202 10.28 -15.21 10.41
C THR A 202 11.79 -15.10 10.35
N ALA A 203 12.36 -13.98 10.82
CA ALA A 203 13.80 -13.83 11.00
C ALA A 203 14.36 -14.90 11.95
N PHE A 204 13.74 -15.14 13.09
CA PHE A 204 14.19 -16.12 14.07
C PHE A 204 14.21 -17.55 13.49
N ILE A 205 13.13 -17.96 12.82
CA ILE A 205 13.05 -19.27 12.14
C ILE A 205 14.12 -19.39 11.06
N ALA A 206 14.28 -18.36 10.22
CA ALA A 206 15.31 -18.34 9.19
C ALA A 206 16.73 -18.36 9.78
N GLY A 207 16.93 -17.75 10.95
CA GLY A 207 18.19 -17.77 11.69
C GLY A 207 18.55 -19.16 12.18
N ILE A 208 17.59 -19.92 12.72
CA ILE A 208 17.78 -21.33 13.11
C ILE A 208 18.18 -22.16 11.89
N ILE A 209 17.43 -22.03 10.79
CA ILE A 209 17.72 -22.77 9.56
C ILE A 209 19.12 -22.41 9.03
N ALA A 210 19.44 -21.11 8.97
CA ALA A 210 20.72 -20.63 8.49
C ALA A 210 21.87 -21.12 9.38
N TYR A 211 21.70 -21.14 10.71
CA TYR A 211 22.73 -21.64 11.63
C TYR A 211 23.17 -23.08 11.31
N PHE A 212 22.24 -23.95 10.93
CA PHE A 212 22.53 -25.35 10.61
C PHE A 212 22.93 -25.59 9.14
N THR A 213 22.61 -24.68 8.23
CA THR A 213 22.75 -24.89 6.78
C THR A 213 23.81 -24.01 6.11
N VAL A 214 24.15 -22.88 6.72
CA VAL A 214 25.11 -21.91 6.19
C VAL A 214 26.43 -22.05 6.91
N GLY A 215 27.38 -22.72 6.26
CA GLY A 215 28.78 -22.74 6.68
C GLY A 215 29.47 -21.38 6.52
N GLU A 216 30.73 -21.28 6.96
CA GLU A 216 31.50 -20.03 6.95
C GLU A 216 31.74 -19.47 5.53
N GLY A 217 31.73 -20.35 4.52
CA GLY A 217 31.89 -19.98 3.12
C GLY A 217 33.35 -19.86 2.67
N PRO A 218 33.56 -19.47 1.40
CA PRO A 218 34.91 -19.42 0.81
C PRO A 218 35.75 -18.23 1.30
N ASN A 219 35.13 -17.18 1.86
CA ASN A 219 35.80 -15.95 2.25
C ASN A 219 35.47 -15.54 3.71
N PRO A 220 35.75 -16.38 4.72
CA PRO A 220 35.36 -16.14 6.11
C PRO A 220 35.90 -14.81 6.66
N ASP A 221 37.08 -14.40 6.21
CA ASP A 221 37.76 -13.18 6.65
C ASP A 221 37.01 -11.88 6.32
N LEU A 222 36.04 -11.94 5.39
CA LEU A 222 35.21 -10.79 5.01
C LEU A 222 34.04 -10.54 5.97
N TYR A 223 33.88 -11.41 6.98
CA TYR A 223 32.69 -11.43 7.82
C TYR A 223 33.01 -11.00 9.26
N THR A 224 32.52 -9.83 9.67
CA THR A 224 32.53 -9.40 11.09
C THR A 224 31.49 -10.13 11.94
N LEU A 225 30.36 -10.49 11.33
CA LEU A 225 29.34 -11.36 11.92
C LEU A 225 29.33 -12.70 11.20
N PRO A 226 29.08 -13.83 11.90
CA PRO A 226 28.93 -15.13 11.25
C PRO A 226 27.99 -15.06 10.05
N ARG A 227 28.42 -15.66 8.93
CA ARG A 227 27.69 -15.59 7.65
C ARG A 227 26.21 -15.97 7.78
N TRP A 228 25.89 -16.97 8.60
CA TRP A 228 24.52 -17.39 8.85
C TRP A 228 23.65 -16.28 9.46
N MET A 229 24.21 -15.38 10.28
CA MET A 229 23.48 -14.27 10.91
C MET A 229 23.02 -13.24 9.89
N MET A 230 23.60 -13.20 8.69
CA MET A 230 23.17 -12.23 7.70
C MET A 230 21.75 -12.48 7.21
N TYR A 231 21.32 -13.73 7.11
CA TYR A 231 19.99 -14.10 6.66
C TYR A 231 18.88 -13.56 7.59
N PRO A 232 18.86 -13.87 8.91
CA PRO A 232 17.84 -13.34 9.80
C PRO A 232 17.86 -11.81 9.91
N LEU A 233 19.04 -11.18 9.86
CA LEU A 233 19.13 -9.71 9.91
C LEU A 233 18.48 -9.08 8.68
N ILE A 234 18.82 -9.55 7.47
CA ILE A 234 18.27 -9.01 6.24
C ILE A 234 16.76 -9.24 6.14
N ILE A 235 16.28 -10.39 6.60
CA ILE A 235 14.84 -10.69 6.71
C ILE A 235 14.15 -9.72 7.66
N LEU A 236 14.69 -9.54 8.88
CA LEU A 236 14.12 -8.67 9.89
C LEU A 236 14.03 -7.22 9.38
N PHE A 237 15.13 -6.68 8.87
CA PHE A 237 15.17 -5.29 8.44
C PHE A 237 14.43 -5.05 7.11
N GLY A 238 14.42 -6.03 6.21
CA GLY A 238 13.60 -6.01 5.00
C GLY A 238 12.10 -5.99 5.33
N SER A 239 11.64 -6.81 6.28
CA SER A 239 10.26 -6.78 6.76
C SER A 239 9.94 -5.49 7.54
N ALA A 240 10.88 -5.00 8.35
CA ALA A 240 10.69 -3.80 9.15
C ALA A 240 10.50 -2.54 8.29
N ILE A 241 11.25 -2.39 7.19
CA ILE A 241 11.12 -1.20 6.34
C ILE A 241 9.74 -1.11 5.68
N HIS A 242 9.16 -2.25 5.30
CA HIS A 242 7.78 -2.29 4.81
C HIS A 242 6.81 -1.68 5.82
N ILE A 243 6.89 -2.11 7.08
CA ILE A 243 6.00 -1.66 8.16
C ILE A 243 6.19 -0.16 8.41
N ILE A 244 7.45 0.30 8.48
CA ILE A 244 7.77 1.72 8.68
C ILE A 244 7.22 2.58 7.54
N GLU A 245 7.41 2.14 6.30
CA GLU A 245 6.89 2.82 5.12
C GLU A 245 5.37 2.93 5.15
N ASP A 246 4.68 1.86 5.55
CA ASP A 246 3.23 1.86 5.64
C ASP A 246 2.68 2.72 6.78
N SER A 247 3.45 2.92 7.86
CA SER A 247 3.10 3.87 8.92
C SER A 247 3.12 5.33 8.43
N THR A 248 3.73 5.63 7.28
CA THR A 248 3.65 6.97 6.66
C THR A 248 2.33 7.24 5.92
N GLY A 249 1.58 6.18 5.62
CA GLY A 249 0.31 6.26 4.89
C GLY A 249 -0.90 6.63 5.75
N PHE A 250 -2.11 6.55 5.19
CA PHE A 250 -3.36 6.80 5.93
C PHE A 250 -3.82 5.56 6.73
N MET A 251 -3.76 4.38 6.12
CA MET A 251 -4.27 3.14 6.72
C MET A 251 -3.45 2.64 7.92
N GLY A 252 -2.18 3.04 8.02
CA GLY A 252 -1.27 2.56 9.06
C GLY A 252 -1.09 1.04 9.06
N ASN A 253 -0.95 0.41 10.22
CA ASN A 253 -0.71 -1.04 10.37
C ASN A 253 -0.92 -1.51 11.84
N ASN A 254 -0.98 -2.84 12.04
CA ASN A 254 -0.98 -3.44 13.38
C ASN A 254 0.43 -3.88 13.78
N LEU A 255 1.15 -2.98 14.47
CA LEU A 255 2.58 -3.12 14.78
C LEU A 255 2.96 -4.38 15.56
N PHE A 256 2.09 -4.87 16.47
CA PHE A 256 2.44 -5.92 17.43
C PHE A 256 1.40 -7.04 17.52
N TYR A 257 0.74 -7.39 16.41
CA TYR A 257 -0.06 -8.62 16.36
C TYR A 257 0.76 -9.85 16.84
N PRO A 258 0.20 -10.82 17.59
CA PRO A 258 -1.18 -10.91 18.08
C PRO A 258 -1.44 -10.22 19.42
N PHE A 259 -0.45 -9.53 20.01
CA PHE A 259 -0.60 -8.83 21.28
C PHE A 259 -1.60 -7.67 21.17
N THR A 260 -1.63 -7.01 20.01
CA THR A 260 -2.62 -6.01 19.65
C THR A 260 -3.49 -6.49 18.49
N LYS A 261 -4.80 -6.16 18.52
CA LYS A 261 -5.75 -6.45 17.42
C LYS A 261 -6.18 -5.20 16.66
N LYS A 262 -6.03 -4.01 17.25
CA LYS A 262 -6.38 -2.73 16.63
C LYS A 262 -5.24 -2.25 15.73
N ARG A 263 -5.58 -1.67 14.58
CA ARG A 263 -4.60 -0.98 13.72
C ARG A 263 -4.22 0.34 14.38
N THR A 264 -2.94 0.69 14.26
CA THR A 264 -2.46 2.05 14.56
C THR A 264 -2.65 2.88 13.31
N LYS A 265 -3.25 4.06 13.45
CA LYS A 265 -3.42 5.00 12.34
C LYS A 265 -2.05 5.44 11.81
N GLY A 266 -1.93 5.56 10.50
CA GLY A 266 -0.70 6.08 9.90
C GLY A 266 -0.64 7.60 9.99
N LEU A 267 0.51 8.17 9.61
CA LEU A 267 0.78 9.61 9.70
C LEU A 267 0.02 10.44 8.64
N GLY A 268 -0.58 9.79 7.64
CA GLY A 268 -1.37 10.46 6.60
C GLY A 268 -0.54 11.35 5.66
N PHE A 269 0.76 11.11 5.55
CA PHE A 269 1.64 11.92 4.70
C PHE A 269 1.53 11.55 3.22
N MET A 270 1.15 10.31 2.92
CA MET A 270 1.24 9.75 1.56
C MET A 270 0.08 8.79 1.27
N SER A 271 -0.46 8.83 0.05
CA SER A 271 -1.36 7.80 -0.46
C SER A 271 -0.63 6.86 -1.41
N ALA A 272 -1.01 5.58 -1.44
CA ALA A 272 -0.46 4.61 -2.38
C ALA A 272 -0.71 5.01 -3.85
N SER A 273 -1.76 5.81 -4.09
CA SER A 273 -2.11 6.35 -5.41
C SER A 273 -1.22 7.52 -5.86
N ASP A 274 -0.46 8.15 -4.96
CA ASP A 274 0.36 9.31 -5.30
C ASP A 274 1.65 8.88 -6.00
N ALA A 275 1.83 9.32 -7.26
CA ALA A 275 3.02 8.97 -8.04
C ALA A 275 4.31 9.56 -7.46
N VAL A 276 4.26 10.80 -6.94
CA VAL A 276 5.46 11.52 -6.47
C VAL A 276 6.08 10.87 -5.22
N PRO A 277 5.34 10.57 -4.15
CA PRO A 277 5.88 9.86 -3.00
C PRO A 277 6.47 8.49 -3.36
N ASN A 278 5.75 7.67 -4.15
CA ASN A 278 6.27 6.37 -4.59
C ASN A 278 7.57 6.52 -5.39
N PHE A 279 7.61 7.47 -6.34
CA PHE A 279 8.82 7.75 -7.10
C PHE A 279 9.98 8.21 -6.20
N PHE A 280 9.71 9.10 -5.25
CA PHE A 280 10.71 9.61 -4.31
C PHE A 280 11.36 8.48 -3.50
N PHE A 281 10.57 7.55 -2.96
CA PHE A 281 11.11 6.41 -2.21
C PHE A 281 11.90 5.45 -3.10
N VAL A 282 11.36 5.06 -4.25
CA VAL A 282 12.09 4.19 -5.20
C VAL A 282 13.41 4.84 -5.63
N TYR A 283 13.37 6.13 -5.99
CA TYR A 283 14.55 6.89 -6.39
C TYR A 283 15.59 6.96 -5.29
N THR A 284 15.17 7.32 -4.07
CA THR A 284 16.06 7.36 -2.89
C THR A 284 16.67 5.99 -2.61
N SER A 285 15.87 4.93 -2.66
CA SER A 285 16.32 3.55 -2.45
C SER A 285 17.34 3.12 -3.52
N ILE A 286 17.13 3.44 -4.80
CA ILE A 286 18.12 3.19 -5.86
C ILE A 286 19.43 3.94 -5.58
N LEU A 287 19.36 5.21 -5.19
CA LEU A 287 20.57 5.98 -4.87
C LEU A 287 21.32 5.41 -3.67
N CYS A 288 20.62 4.95 -2.63
CA CYS A 288 21.21 4.22 -1.51
C CYS A 288 21.91 2.95 -1.96
N ILE A 289 21.26 2.15 -2.82
CA ILE A 289 21.83 0.90 -3.36
C ILE A 289 23.13 1.20 -4.11
N ILE A 290 23.10 2.11 -5.08
CA ILE A 290 24.27 2.47 -5.89
C ILE A 290 25.41 2.97 -4.99
N PHE A 291 25.09 3.85 -4.04
CA PHE A 291 26.08 4.39 -3.10
C PHE A 291 26.74 3.30 -2.25
N ASN A 292 25.94 2.39 -1.70
CA ASN A 292 26.44 1.31 -0.85
C ASN A 292 27.20 0.25 -1.66
N LEU A 293 26.76 -0.07 -2.88
CA LEU A 293 27.48 -0.97 -3.78
C LEU A 293 28.86 -0.42 -4.14
N ASP A 294 28.99 0.88 -4.44
CA ASP A 294 30.30 1.50 -4.64
C ASP A 294 31.09 1.47 -3.33
N ARG A 295 30.53 1.99 -2.23
CA ARG A 295 31.20 2.11 -0.93
C ARG A 295 31.76 0.79 -0.39
N PHE A 296 31.07 -0.33 -0.61
CA PHE A 296 31.43 -1.65 -0.10
C PHE A 296 32.02 -2.56 -1.19
N HIS A 297 32.38 -2.03 -2.35
CA HIS A 297 32.99 -2.84 -3.40
C HIS A 297 34.42 -3.29 -3.01
N PRO A 298 34.74 -4.61 -3.04
CA PRO A 298 36.07 -5.12 -2.65
C PRO A 298 37.22 -4.60 -3.53
N GLY A 299 36.97 -4.27 -4.79
CA GLY A 299 37.97 -3.75 -5.74
C GLY A 299 38.52 -2.36 -5.40
N GLN A 300 38.01 -1.70 -4.36
CA GLN A 300 38.47 -0.37 -3.93
C GLN A 300 39.78 -0.36 -3.12
N ILE A 301 40.47 -1.50 -3.03
CA ILE A 301 41.87 -1.57 -2.58
C ILE A 301 42.83 -0.96 -3.63
N LEU A 302 42.36 -0.72 -4.87
CA LEU A 302 43.09 -0.05 -5.95
C LEU A 302 42.44 1.32 -6.32
N GLU A 303 42.71 2.32 -5.49
CA GLU A 303 42.70 3.78 -5.70
C GLU A 303 41.58 4.53 -6.45
N THR A 304 40.50 3.94 -6.95
CA THR A 304 39.38 4.73 -7.52
C THR A 304 38.01 4.23 -7.10
N ARG A 305 37.40 4.91 -6.12
CA ARG A 305 35.94 4.87 -5.94
C ARG A 305 35.29 5.48 -7.17
N ALA A 306 34.21 4.88 -7.69
CA ALA A 306 33.43 5.55 -8.73
C ALA A 306 32.77 6.81 -8.16
N ILE A 307 32.36 6.77 -6.89
CA ILE A 307 31.86 7.94 -6.16
C ILE A 307 33.00 8.53 -5.31
N SER A 308 33.75 9.45 -5.91
CA SER A 308 34.89 10.11 -5.25
C SER A 308 34.49 11.06 -4.12
N ASN A 309 33.32 11.72 -4.22
CA ASN A 309 32.82 12.65 -3.22
C ASN A 309 31.37 12.30 -2.81
N PRO A 310 31.17 11.73 -1.60
CA PRO A 310 29.84 11.40 -1.08
C PRO A 310 28.90 12.60 -0.98
N TRP A 311 29.39 13.76 -0.56
CA TRP A 311 28.56 14.97 -0.44
C TRP A 311 28.09 15.45 -1.80
N PHE A 312 28.98 15.47 -2.79
CA PHE A 312 28.61 15.80 -4.16
C PHE A 312 27.53 14.84 -4.67
N TYR A 313 27.69 13.53 -4.41
CA TYR A 313 26.70 12.53 -4.80
C TYR A 313 25.32 12.80 -4.18
N TRP A 314 25.24 12.95 -2.86
CA TRP A 314 23.96 13.18 -2.18
C TRP A 314 23.35 14.55 -2.49
N ILE A 315 24.15 15.60 -2.69
CA ILE A 315 23.63 16.92 -3.08
C ILE A 315 23.06 16.88 -4.50
N VAL A 316 23.84 16.38 -5.46
CA VAL A 316 23.50 16.43 -6.88
C VAL A 316 22.45 15.42 -7.27
N PHE A 317 22.54 14.19 -6.76
CA PHE A 317 21.60 13.14 -7.12
C PHE A 317 20.41 13.05 -6.18
N TRP A 318 20.52 13.41 -4.90
CA TRP A 318 19.36 13.30 -4.00
C TRP A 318 18.73 14.65 -3.65
N ALA A 319 19.50 15.59 -3.08
CA ALA A 319 18.94 16.83 -2.53
C ALA A 319 18.35 17.73 -3.63
N LEU A 320 19.12 18.04 -4.68
CA LEU A 320 18.66 18.91 -5.77
C LEU A 320 17.42 18.34 -6.49
N PRO A 321 17.40 17.07 -6.94
CA PRO A 321 16.22 16.50 -7.59
C PRO A 321 15.01 16.41 -6.66
N SER A 322 15.22 16.10 -5.38
CA SER A 322 14.12 16.04 -4.39
C SER A 322 13.50 17.42 -4.16
N VAL A 323 14.32 18.46 -3.99
CA VAL A 323 13.84 19.84 -3.83
C VAL A 323 13.04 20.28 -5.07
N VAL A 324 13.56 20.02 -6.27
CA VAL A 324 12.86 20.35 -7.52
C VAL A 324 11.53 19.58 -7.62
N MET A 325 11.55 18.29 -7.34
CA MET A 325 10.37 17.42 -7.39
C MET A 325 9.27 17.89 -6.42
N PHE A 326 9.61 18.12 -5.16
CA PHE A 326 8.65 18.59 -4.16
C PHE A 326 8.18 20.01 -4.44
N TYR A 327 9.07 20.91 -4.89
CA TYR A 327 8.67 22.26 -5.32
C TYR A 327 7.63 22.21 -6.44
N LEU A 328 7.85 21.40 -7.49
CA LEU A 328 6.90 21.23 -8.59
C LEU A 328 5.59 20.59 -8.12
N TYR A 329 5.68 19.59 -7.24
CA TYR A 329 4.52 18.93 -6.65
C TYR A 329 3.63 19.90 -5.86
N PHE A 330 4.21 20.64 -4.91
CA PHE A 330 3.47 21.60 -4.09
C PHE A 330 2.96 22.80 -4.90
N LYS A 331 3.74 23.30 -5.86
CA LYS A 331 3.28 24.35 -6.78
C LYS A 331 2.07 23.89 -7.59
N GLY A 332 2.10 22.65 -8.10
CA GLY A 332 0.98 22.02 -8.80
C GLY A 332 -0.25 21.86 -7.91
N GLN A 333 -0.08 21.48 -6.65
CA GLN A 333 -1.18 21.40 -5.69
C GLN A 333 -1.79 22.76 -5.36
N GLY A 334 -0.97 23.80 -5.14
CA GLY A 334 -1.44 25.16 -4.86
C GLY A 334 -2.26 25.75 -6.00
N THR A 335 -1.89 25.46 -7.26
CA THR A 335 -2.71 25.84 -8.43
C THR A 335 -4.04 25.09 -8.51
N LYS A 336 -4.10 23.84 -8.02
CA LYS A 336 -5.34 23.04 -7.98
C LYS A 336 -6.25 23.45 -6.82
N SER A 337 -5.70 23.78 -5.66
CA SER A 337 -6.47 24.25 -4.49
C SER A 337 -7.16 25.59 -4.77
N LYS A 338 -6.52 26.53 -5.49
CA LYS A 338 -7.18 27.78 -5.93
C LYS A 338 -8.37 27.57 -6.88
N LYS A 339 -8.46 26.42 -7.56
CA LYS A 339 -9.65 26.04 -8.36
C LYS A 339 -10.77 25.39 -7.53
N LYS A 340 -10.49 24.90 -6.32
CA LYS A 340 -11.42 24.17 -5.42
C LYS A 340 -12.34 25.05 -4.56
N ASN A 341 -12.33 26.39 -4.71
CA ASN A 341 -13.28 27.27 -4.00
C ASN A 341 -14.72 27.25 -4.57
N LYS A 342 -15.03 26.35 -5.50
CA LYS A 342 -16.38 25.85 -5.77
C LYS A 342 -16.44 24.41 -5.28
N PRO A 343 -17.52 23.95 -4.61
CA PRO A 343 -17.68 22.56 -4.25
C PRO A 343 -17.65 21.73 -5.53
N ASP A 344 -16.52 21.08 -5.78
CA ASP A 344 -16.21 20.40 -7.02
C ASP A 344 -16.58 18.92 -6.86
N PHE A 345 -17.87 18.63 -7.10
CA PHE A 345 -18.39 17.27 -7.27
C PHE A 345 -17.77 16.57 -8.49
N ASP A 346 -17.09 17.30 -9.39
CA ASP A 346 -16.59 16.82 -10.68
C ASP A 346 -15.08 16.48 -10.68
N SER A 347 -14.40 16.52 -9.53
CA SER A 347 -12.95 16.24 -9.50
C SER A 347 -12.64 14.74 -9.33
N PRO A 348 -12.04 14.06 -10.34
CA PRO A 348 -11.68 12.65 -10.25
C PRO A 348 -10.33 12.55 -9.53
N LYS A 349 -10.27 12.90 -8.25
CA LYS A 349 -9.12 12.54 -7.42
C LYS A 349 -9.39 11.19 -6.79
N MET A 350 -9.21 10.21 -7.68
CA MET A 350 -9.40 8.78 -7.48
C MET A 350 -8.30 8.22 -6.58
N GLU A 351 -8.68 7.44 -5.58
CA GLU A 351 -7.77 6.46 -5.00
C GLU A 351 -7.74 5.26 -5.92
N HIS A 352 -6.63 5.14 -6.64
CA HIS A 352 -6.33 4.00 -7.47
C HIS A 352 -5.41 3.05 -6.68
N GLU A 353 -6.00 2.00 -6.12
CA GLU A 353 -5.27 0.76 -5.89
C GLU A 353 -5.52 -0.15 -7.10
N PRO A 354 -4.63 -0.16 -8.12
CA PRO A 354 -4.48 -1.37 -8.89
C PRO A 354 -3.99 -2.45 -7.90
N ASP A 355 -4.77 -3.51 -7.78
CA ASP A 355 -4.36 -4.74 -7.12
C ASP A 355 -2.92 -5.06 -7.56
N VAL A 356 -1.98 -5.08 -6.61
CA VAL A 356 -0.52 -5.28 -6.81
C VAL A 356 -0.23 -6.68 -7.37
N SER A 357 -1.27 -7.45 -7.69
CA SER A 357 -1.21 -8.74 -8.37
C SER A 357 -0.54 -8.74 -9.76
N VAL A 358 -0.16 -7.58 -10.31
CA VAL A 358 0.66 -7.47 -11.52
C VAL A 358 2.07 -6.96 -11.17
N ILE A 359 2.89 -7.88 -10.67
CA ILE A 359 4.29 -8.04 -11.11
C ILE A 359 4.31 -9.32 -11.94
#